data_AF-A0A957UI58-F1
#
_entry.id   AF-A0A957UI58-F1
#
_cell.length_a   1.000
_cell.length_b   1.000
_cell.length_c   1.000
_cell.angle_alpha   90.00
_cell.angle_beta   90.00
_cell.angle_gamma   90.00
#
_symmetry.space_group_name_H-M   'P 1'
#
loop_
_entity.id
_entity.type
_entity.pdbx_description
1 polymer ?
#
loop_
_entity_poly.entity_id
_entity_poly.type
_entity_poly.pdbx_seq_one_letter_code
_entity_poly.pdbx_strand_id
1 'polypeptide(L)'
;MNAYEMDPTELENEPDLDAVFGEFPNLQTPNLYLRELTEDDAADLLAVFADEEVTRFYDLYAYASEDEALELIDFFTESFEVERSIRWG
;
A
#
# COMPACT_ATOMS: atom_id res chain seq x y z
N MET A 1 -8.83 15.80 -28.56
CA MET A 1 -9.49 16.52 -27.47
C MET A 1 -10.93 16.04 -27.42
N ASN A 2 -11.26 15.19 -26.46
CA ASN A 2 -12.64 15.09 -26.01
C ASN A 2 -12.54 15.13 -24.50
N ALA A 3 -12.86 16.29 -23.93
CA ALA A 3 -13.05 16.42 -22.50
C ALA A 3 -14.27 15.56 -22.18
N TYR A 4 -14.08 14.58 -21.30
CA TYR A 4 -15.19 13.92 -20.65
C TYR A 4 -16.04 15.05 -20.04
N GLU A 5 -17.23 15.30 -20.59
CA GLU A 5 -18.19 16.21 -19.97
C GLU A 5 -18.70 15.50 -18.71
N MET A 6 -17.97 15.70 -17.60
CA MET A 6 -18.36 15.22 -16.28
C MET A 6 -19.70 15.86 -15.90
N ASP A 7 -20.61 15.05 -15.37
CA ASP A 7 -21.88 15.53 -14.85
C ASP A 7 -21.62 16.51 -13.69
N PRO A 8 -22.17 17.73 -13.70
CA PRO A 8 -21.93 18.71 -12.64
C PRO A 8 -22.36 18.26 -11.24
N THR A 9 -23.16 17.20 -11.12
CA THR A 9 -23.52 16.57 -9.83
C THR A 9 -22.47 15.60 -9.30
N GLU A 10 -21.50 15.17 -10.12
CA GLU A 10 -20.35 14.36 -9.68
C GLU A 10 -19.27 15.19 -8.98
N LEU A 11 -19.22 16.50 -9.19
CA LEU A 11 -18.28 17.42 -8.53
C LEU A 11 -18.60 17.63 -7.03
N GLU A 12 -19.84 17.37 -6.58
CA GLU A 12 -20.25 17.66 -5.19
C GLU A 12 -19.84 16.56 -4.18
N ASN A 13 -19.25 15.44 -4.64
CA ASN A 13 -18.88 14.30 -3.79
C ASN A 13 -17.43 13.84 -4.00
N GLU A 14 -16.53 14.70 -4.46
CA GLU A 14 -15.10 14.34 -4.49
C GLU A 14 -14.61 14.07 -3.06
N PRO A 15 -14.03 12.89 -2.79
CA PRO A 15 -13.49 12.60 -1.47
C PRO A 15 -12.39 13.59 -1.16
N ASP A 16 -12.38 14.08 0.09
CA ASP A 16 -11.28 14.86 0.62
C ASP A 16 -10.02 13.98 0.66
N LEU A 17 -9.16 14.13 -0.34
CA LEU A 17 -7.94 13.34 -0.47
C LEU A 17 -6.95 13.68 0.64
N ASP A 18 -6.94 14.92 1.15
CA ASP A 18 -6.13 15.30 2.30
C ASP A 18 -6.57 14.53 3.55
N ALA A 19 -7.86 14.25 3.70
CA ALA A 19 -8.37 13.42 4.80
C ALA A 19 -7.92 11.94 4.70
N VAL A 20 -7.42 11.49 3.55
CA VAL A 20 -6.96 10.11 3.30
C VAL A 20 -5.43 10.02 3.28
N PHE A 21 -4.75 10.98 2.66
CA PHE A 21 -3.31 10.96 2.38
C PHE A 21 -2.51 12.04 3.11
N GLY A 22 -3.15 12.94 3.86
CA GLY A 22 -2.45 14.01 4.58
C GLY A 22 -1.46 13.50 5.63
N GLU A 23 -1.74 12.36 6.27
CA GLU A 23 -0.80 11.59 7.09
C GLU A 23 -1.15 10.10 7.02
N PHE A 24 -0.17 9.21 7.18
CA PHE A 24 -0.42 7.77 7.09
C PHE A 24 -1.31 7.29 8.25
N PRO A 25 -2.50 6.73 7.98
CA PRO A 25 -3.45 6.38 9.04
C PRO A 25 -3.08 5.07 9.72
N ASN A 26 -2.93 5.09 11.05
CA ASN A 26 -2.80 3.87 11.86
C ASN A 26 -4.19 3.33 12.24
N LEU A 27 -4.43 2.03 12.02
CA LEU A 27 -5.69 1.37 12.36
C LEU A 27 -5.49 0.39 13.52
N GLN A 28 -6.35 0.47 14.53
CA GLN A 28 -6.30 -0.41 15.70
C GLN A 28 -7.60 -1.19 15.85
N THR A 29 -7.49 -2.50 16.01
CA THR A 29 -8.55 -3.39 16.47
C THR A 29 -8.09 -4.09 17.76
N PRO A 30 -8.94 -4.90 18.43
CA PRO A 30 -8.50 -5.65 19.61
C PRO A 30 -7.32 -6.60 19.37
N ASN A 31 -7.13 -7.08 18.13
CA ASN A 31 -6.12 -8.10 17.81
C ASN A 31 -5.08 -7.63 16.79
N LEU A 32 -5.25 -6.47 16.18
CA LEU A 32 -4.40 -5.99 15.09
C LEU A 32 -4.08 -4.51 15.31
N TYR A 33 -2.83 -4.16 15.06
CA TYR A 33 -2.36 -2.81 14.85
C TYR A 33 -1.79 -2.77 13.43
N LEU A 34 -2.41 -1.98 12.56
CA LEU A 34 -2.04 -1.85 11.15
C LEU A 34 -1.42 -0.47 10.97
N ARG A 35 -0.17 -0.43 10.53
CA ARG A 35 0.61 0.80 10.37
C ARG A 35 1.29 0.85 9.01
N GLU A 36 1.98 1.95 8.76
CA GLU A 36 2.93 2.04 7.66
C GLU A 36 4.03 0.98 7.84
N LEU A 37 4.42 0.36 6.73
CA LEU A 37 5.59 -0.51 6.68
C LEU A 37 6.87 0.33 6.73
N THR A 38 7.85 -0.10 7.50
CA THR A 38 9.17 0.53 7.56
C THR A 38 10.25 -0.46 7.15
N GLU A 39 11.47 0.03 6.90
CA GLU A 39 12.63 -0.84 6.57
C GLU A 39 12.86 -1.93 7.63
N ASP A 40 12.51 -1.67 8.90
CA ASP A 40 12.63 -2.64 10.00
C ASP A 40 11.73 -3.88 9.80
N ASP A 41 10.70 -3.80 8.95
CA ASP A 41 9.79 -4.90 8.64
C ASP A 41 10.30 -5.82 7.52
N ALA A 42 11.41 -5.48 6.87
CA ALA A 42 11.88 -6.20 5.68
C ALA A 42 12.15 -7.68 5.94
N ALA A 43 12.77 -8.01 7.08
CA ALA A 43 13.05 -9.39 7.45
C ALA A 43 11.77 -10.22 7.72
N ASP A 44 10.78 -9.61 8.37
CA ASP A 44 9.49 -10.27 8.65
C ASP A 44 8.66 -10.43 7.38
N LEU A 45 8.69 -9.43 6.48
CA LEU A 45 8.09 -9.52 5.15
C LEU A 45 8.73 -10.63 4.30
N LEU A 46 10.06 -10.70 4.26
CA LEU A 46 10.76 -11.78 3.57
C LEU A 46 10.31 -13.15 4.10
N ALA A 47 10.21 -13.32 5.42
CA ALA A 47 9.78 -14.59 6.01
C ALA A 47 8.39 -15.04 5.52
N VAL A 48 7.49 -14.09 5.21
CA VAL A 48 6.16 -14.37 4.64
C VAL A 48 6.24 -14.60 3.13
N PHE A 49 6.92 -13.73 2.39
CA PHE A 49 6.97 -13.76 0.93
C PHE A 49 7.93 -14.79 0.35
N ALA A 50 8.83 -15.36 1.15
CA ALA A 50 9.67 -16.50 0.77
C ALA A 50 8.89 -17.82 0.73
N ASP A 51 7.68 -17.88 1.29
CA ASP A 51 6.82 -19.06 1.23
C ASP A 51 6.09 -19.13 -0.13
N GLU A 52 6.41 -20.15 -0.92
CA GLU A 52 5.77 -20.40 -2.21
C GLU A 52 4.25 -20.61 -2.09
N GLU A 53 3.75 -21.16 -0.98
CA GLU A 53 2.30 -21.30 -0.76
C GLU A 53 1.60 -19.96 -0.50
N VAL A 54 2.34 -18.96 0.00
CA VAL A 54 1.84 -17.58 0.13
C VAL A 54 1.80 -16.90 -1.24
N THR A 55 2.86 -17.08 -2.03
CA THR A 55 3.06 -16.35 -3.29
C THR A 55 2.48 -17.03 -4.54
N ARG A 56 2.03 -18.29 -4.46
CA ARG A 56 1.45 -19.09 -5.57
C ARG A 56 0.34 -18.43 -6.40
N PHE A 57 -0.33 -17.41 -5.86
CA PHE A 57 -1.42 -16.69 -6.54
C PHE A 57 -1.11 -15.22 -6.78
N TYR A 58 0.10 -14.79 -6.47
CA TYR A 58 0.59 -13.46 -6.78
C TYR A 58 1.26 -13.46 -8.15
N ASP A 59 1.34 -12.28 -8.76
CA ASP A 59 2.12 -12.03 -9.97
C ASP A 59 3.59 -11.69 -9.62
N LEU A 60 4.17 -12.43 -8.66
CA LEU A 60 5.57 -12.32 -8.22
C LEU A 60 6.10 -13.71 -7.83
N TYR A 61 7.42 -13.87 -7.88
CA TYR A 61 8.09 -15.06 -7.36
C TYR A 61 8.29 -14.94 -5.84
N ALA A 62 8.40 -16.08 -5.16
CA ALA A 62 8.79 -16.09 -3.75
C ALA A 62 10.11 -15.34 -3.55
N TYR A 63 10.15 -14.48 -2.54
CA TYR A 63 11.31 -13.63 -2.28
C TYR A 63 12.49 -14.48 -1.78
N ALA A 64 13.70 -14.07 -2.16
CA ALA A 64 14.96 -14.71 -1.87
C ALA A 64 15.90 -13.83 -1.02
N SER A 65 15.65 -12.52 -0.92
CA SER A 65 16.46 -11.59 -0.11
C SER A 65 15.65 -10.50 0.58
N GLU A 66 16.24 -9.91 1.62
CA GLU A 66 15.67 -8.74 2.30
C GLU A 66 15.61 -7.52 1.36
N ASP A 67 16.52 -7.42 0.38
CA ASP A 67 16.50 -6.35 -0.62
C ASP A 67 15.18 -6.33 -1.42
N GLU A 68 14.63 -7.50 -1.79
CA GLU A 68 13.34 -7.58 -2.51
C GLU A 68 12.17 -7.12 -1.61
N ALA A 69 12.25 -7.37 -0.30
CA ALA A 69 11.27 -6.88 0.66
C ALA A 69 11.39 -5.36 0.86
N LEU A 70 12.61 -4.82 0.89
CA LEU A 70 12.87 -3.38 0.93
C LEU A 70 12.32 -2.68 -0.32
N GLU A 71 12.54 -3.24 -1.52
CA GLU A 71 11.97 -2.70 -2.76
C GLU A 71 10.43 -2.66 -2.73
N LEU A 72 9.79 -3.64 -2.09
CA LEU A 72 8.34 -3.66 -1.92
C LEU A 72 7.86 -2.58 -0.93
N ILE A 73 8.58 -2.39 0.19
CA ILE A 73 8.29 -1.33 1.17
C ILE A 73 8.40 0.04 0.49
N ASP A 74 9.50 0.29 -0.22
CA ASP A 74 9.72 1.54 -0.96
C ASP A 74 8.60 1.80 -1.97
N PHE A 75 8.18 0.76 -2.72
CA PHE A 75 7.06 0.88 -3.65
C PHE A 75 5.76 1.32 -2.96
N PHE A 76 5.46 0.81 -1.75
CA PHE A 76 4.27 1.19 -1.00
C PHE A 76 4.38 2.59 -0.40
N THR A 77 5.55 2.97 0.11
CA THR A 77 5.84 4.31 0.62
C THR A 77 5.66 5.34 -0.51
N GLU A 78 6.31 5.16 -1.65
CA GLU A 78 6.15 6.03 -2.82
C GLU A 78 4.69 6.10 -3.29
N SER A 79 3.98 4.97 -3.27
CA SER A 79 2.57 4.92 -3.67
C SER A 79 1.65 5.68 -2.71
N PHE A 80 2.01 5.79 -1.43
CA PHE A 80 1.31 6.65 -0.48
C PHE A 80 1.62 8.13 -0.73
N GLU A 81 2.90 8.47 -0.86
CA GLU A 81 3.37 9.84 -1.11
C GLU A 81 2.77 10.48 -2.37
N VAL A 82 2.51 9.68 -3.39
CA VAL A 82 1.88 10.13 -4.65
C VAL A 82 0.36 9.93 -4.68
N GLU A 83 -0.28 9.76 -3.51
CA GLU A 83 -1.73 9.65 -3.32
C GLU A 83 -2.39 8.54 -4.16
N ARG A 84 -1.63 7.46 -4.45
CA ARG A 84 -2.07 6.38 -5.34
C ARG A 84 -2.71 5.24 -4.57
N SER A 85 -2.16 4.87 -3.42
CA SER A 85 -2.66 3.73 -2.65
C SER A 85 -2.18 3.75 -1.20
N ILE A 86 -2.89 3.04 -0.33
CA ILE A 86 -2.48 2.78 1.04
C ILE A 86 -2.33 1.26 1.23
N ARG A 87 -1.18 0.84 1.77
CA ARG A 87 -0.90 -0.55 2.12
C ARG A 87 -0.38 -0.62 3.55
N TRP A 88 -1.15 -1.24 4.43
CA TRP A 88 -0.75 -1.46 5.81
C TRP A 88 0.11 -2.72 5.97
N GLY A 89 0.99 -2.70 6.98
CA GLY A 89 1.74 -3.82 7.54
C GLY A 89 1.47 -3.99 9.02
#